data_AF-A0A933CYX5-F1
#
_entry.id   AF-A0A933CYX5-F1
#
_cell.length_a   1.000
_cell.length_b   1.000
_cell.length_c   1.000
_cell.angle_alpha   90.00
_cell.angle_beta   90.00
_cell.angle_gamma   90.00
#
_symmetry.space_group_name_H-M   'P 1'
#
loop_
_entity.id
_entity.type
_entity.pdbx_description
1 polymer ?
#
loop_
_entity_poly.entity_id
_entity_poly.type
_entity_poly.pdbx_seq_one_letter_code
_entity_poly.pdbx_strand_id
1 'polypeptide(L)'
;MMAARQLTTTSAMTFNERVYRGAQWSEVIHLRQLSQPVIEAVKRLLTVRELPHSWDSYESPPPSELAIGVAIRLLIGVDLDEFPSPRIVPISGGGVQLEWDVGSRELELEILSDGTIRYLKVEEGEPTEESEIGPSHFARLASLLSWLISETS
;
A
#
# COMPACT_ATOMS: atom_id res chain seq x y z
N MET A 1 2.60 8.63 -57.02
CA MET A 1 3.55 7.75 -56.31
C MET A 1 4.36 8.62 -55.35
N MET A 2 3.92 8.73 -54.10
CA MET A 2 4.64 9.46 -53.04
C MET A 2 4.54 8.68 -51.74
N ALA A 3 5.70 8.49 -51.10
CA ALA A 3 5.91 7.70 -49.90
C ALA A 3 5.49 8.47 -48.64
N ALA A 4 4.76 7.81 -47.74
CA ALA A 4 4.45 8.32 -46.42
C ALA A 4 5.56 7.96 -45.43
N ARG A 5 6.00 8.97 -44.67
CA ARG A 5 7.00 8.88 -43.60
C ARG A 5 6.46 8.07 -42.40
N GLN A 6 7.33 7.26 -41.80
CA GLN A 6 7.10 6.61 -40.51
C GLN A 6 7.21 7.65 -39.38
N LEU A 7 6.23 7.65 -38.48
CA LEU A 7 6.35 8.21 -37.13
C LEU A 7 6.15 7.04 -36.16
N THR A 8 7.18 6.79 -35.36
CA THR A 8 7.20 5.86 -34.23
C THR A 8 6.39 6.44 -33.08
N THR A 9 5.38 5.72 -32.61
CA THR A 9 4.62 6.07 -31.40
C THR A 9 4.82 5.01 -30.33
N THR A 10 5.53 5.43 -29.27
CA THR A 10 5.42 5.11 -27.85
C THR A 10 4.69 3.82 -27.46
N SER A 11 5.46 2.87 -26.92
CA SER A 11 4.99 1.66 -26.26
C SER A 11 4.25 2.01 -24.96
N ALA A 12 2.92 1.87 -24.96
CA ALA A 12 2.12 1.89 -23.74
C ALA A 12 2.41 0.62 -22.92
N MET A 13 2.81 0.79 -21.66
CA MET A 13 2.92 -0.31 -20.70
C MET A 13 1.58 -1.03 -20.59
N THR A 14 1.54 -2.28 -21.04
CA THR A 14 0.33 -3.11 -21.01
C THR A 14 0.26 -3.78 -19.64
N PHE A 15 -0.55 -3.21 -18.75
CA PHE A 15 -0.95 -3.86 -17.49
C PHE A 15 -1.85 -5.06 -17.85
N ASN A 16 -1.48 -6.25 -17.41
CA ASN A 16 -1.99 -7.51 -17.93
C ASN A 16 -3.38 -7.84 -17.34
N GLU A 17 -4.46 -7.37 -17.97
CA GLU A 17 -5.86 -7.67 -17.62
C GLU A 17 -6.27 -9.13 -17.93
N ARG A 18 -5.77 -10.11 -17.19
CA ARG A 18 -6.30 -11.49 -17.27
C ARG A 18 -6.29 -12.24 -15.94
N VAL A 19 -7.08 -11.81 -14.95
CA VAL A 19 -7.62 -12.74 -13.94
C VAL A 19 -8.96 -12.23 -13.40
N TYR A 20 -10.08 -12.66 -13.99
CA TYR A 20 -11.38 -12.66 -13.31
C TYR A 20 -12.12 -13.95 -13.66
N ARG A 21 -12.23 -14.85 -12.67
CA ARG A 21 -13.38 -15.72 -12.33
C ARG A 21 -12.94 -16.91 -11.49
N GLY A 22 -13.62 -17.13 -10.36
CA GLY A 22 -13.63 -18.41 -9.65
C GLY A 22 -13.03 -18.35 -8.24
N ALA A 23 -13.81 -18.79 -7.27
CA ALA A 23 -13.54 -18.73 -5.84
C ALA A 23 -12.27 -19.49 -5.39
N GLN A 24 -11.71 -19.02 -4.26
CA GLN A 24 -10.54 -19.51 -3.52
C GLN A 24 -9.19 -19.01 -4.06
N TRP A 25 -8.83 -17.80 -3.65
CA TRP A 25 -7.53 -17.18 -3.91
C TRP A 25 -6.45 -17.84 -3.04
N SER A 26 -5.53 -18.56 -3.66
CA SER A 26 -4.12 -18.50 -3.24
C SER A 26 -3.38 -17.85 -4.39
N GLU A 27 -3.26 -16.52 -4.38
CA GLU A 27 -2.23 -15.91 -5.23
C GLU A 27 -0.89 -16.42 -4.70
N VAL A 28 -0.24 -17.28 -5.49
CA VAL A 28 1.09 -17.77 -5.17
C VAL A 28 2.06 -16.67 -5.54
N ILE A 29 2.32 -15.79 -4.59
CA ILE A 29 3.31 -14.72 -4.73
C ILE A 29 4.69 -15.35 -4.53
N HIS A 30 5.53 -15.26 -5.55
CA HIS A 30 6.88 -15.80 -5.46
C HIS A 30 7.73 -14.90 -4.56
N LEU A 31 7.98 -15.34 -3.32
CA LEU A 31 8.77 -14.60 -2.31
C LEU A 31 10.13 -14.09 -2.83
N ARG A 32 10.71 -14.74 -3.85
CA ARG A 32 11.99 -14.30 -4.46
C ARG A 32 11.88 -12.99 -5.23
N GLN A 33 10.67 -12.55 -5.53
CA GLN A 33 10.38 -11.29 -6.22
C GLN A 33 10.00 -10.18 -5.24
N LEU A 34 9.87 -10.48 -3.94
CA LEU A 34 9.55 -9.49 -2.94
C LEU A 34 10.84 -8.89 -2.37
N SER A 35 10.85 -7.57 -2.25
CA SER A 35 11.92 -6.84 -1.59
C SER A 35 11.96 -7.16 -0.09
N GLN A 36 13.12 -6.98 0.53
CA GLN A 36 13.26 -7.17 1.98
C GLN A 36 12.29 -6.27 2.79
N PRO A 37 12.07 -4.98 2.43
CA PRO A 37 11.04 -4.15 3.06
C PRO A 37 9.63 -4.77 3.02
N VAL A 38 9.21 -5.30 1.86
CA VAL A 38 7.89 -5.95 1.73
C VAL A 38 7.79 -7.17 2.64
N ILE A 39 8.83 -8.00 2.67
CA ILE A 39 8.85 -9.22 3.49
C ILE A 39 8.69 -8.88 4.98
N GLU A 40 9.42 -7.88 5.48
CA GLU A 40 9.34 -7.48 6.89
C GLU A 40 7.99 -6.84 7.24
N ALA A 41 7.45 -5.99 6.37
CA ALA A 41 6.12 -5.43 6.53
C ALA A 41 5.04 -6.52 6.57
N VAL A 42 5.10 -7.51 5.68
CA VAL A 42 4.15 -8.65 5.67
C VAL A 42 4.29 -9.50 6.94
N LYS A 43 5.51 -9.81 7.40
CA LYS A 43 5.70 -10.54 8.67
C LYS A 43 5.09 -9.78 9.85
N ARG A 44 5.26 -8.46 9.87
CA ARG A 44 4.70 -7.62 10.92
C ARG A 44 3.17 -7.59 10.86
N LEU A 45 2.57 -7.51 9.66
CA LEU A 45 1.12 -7.65 9.46
C LEU A 45 0.59 -8.98 10.04
N LEU A 46 1.28 -10.08 9.75
CA LEU A 46 0.92 -11.39 10.31
C LEU A 46 1.06 -11.44 11.83
N THR A 47 2.00 -10.70 12.41
CA THR A 47 2.14 -10.60 13.87
C THR A 47 1.00 -9.80 14.49
N VAL A 48 0.64 -8.64 13.93
CA VAL A 48 -0.43 -7.80 14.50
C VAL A 48 -1.82 -8.40 14.31
N ARG A 49 -2.02 -9.24 13.30
CA ARG A 49 -3.24 -10.03 13.10
C ARG A 49 -3.56 -10.93 14.31
N GLU A 50 -2.53 -11.46 14.97
CA GLU A 50 -2.68 -12.40 16.08
C GLU A 50 -2.83 -11.70 17.44
N LEU A 51 -3.07 -10.38 17.46
CA LEU A 51 -3.29 -9.66 18.70
C LEU A 51 -4.53 -10.21 19.43
N PRO A 52 -4.50 -10.28 20.77
CA PRO A 52 -5.69 -10.64 21.52
C PRO A 52 -6.74 -9.53 21.39
N HIS A 53 -7.98 -9.89 21.66
CA HIS A 53 -9.02 -8.89 21.91
C HIS A 53 -8.60 -7.98 23.07
N SER A 54 -8.99 -6.70 23.00
CA SER A 54 -8.66 -5.69 24.02
C SER A 54 -7.16 -5.40 24.16
N TRP A 55 -6.38 -5.57 23.09
CA TRP A 55 -4.93 -5.29 23.08
C TRP A 55 -4.59 -3.84 23.42
N ASP A 56 -5.53 -2.91 23.22
CA ASP A 56 -5.40 -1.47 23.48
C ASP A 56 -6.00 -1.03 24.81
N SER A 57 -6.51 -1.95 25.65
CA SER A 57 -7.28 -1.66 26.87
C SER A 57 -8.66 -1.00 26.65
N TYR A 58 -9.07 -0.75 25.40
CA TYR A 58 -10.36 -0.16 25.01
C TYR A 58 -11.24 -1.15 24.26
N GLU A 59 -11.07 -2.45 24.53
CA GLU A 59 -11.85 -3.53 23.94
C GLU A 59 -11.78 -3.62 22.41
N SER A 60 -10.72 -3.09 21.77
CA SER A 60 -10.59 -3.25 20.33
C SER A 60 -10.40 -4.71 19.93
N PRO A 61 -11.04 -5.17 18.85
CA PRO A 61 -10.70 -6.45 18.25
C PRO A 61 -9.29 -6.37 17.62
N PRO A 62 -8.65 -7.51 17.35
CA PRO A 62 -7.50 -7.54 16.44
C PRO A 62 -7.86 -6.97 15.05
N PRO A 63 -6.85 -6.57 14.27
CA PRO A 63 -7.05 -6.22 12.86
C PRO A 63 -7.83 -7.30 12.12
N SER A 64 -8.85 -6.89 11.36
CA SER A 64 -9.70 -7.80 10.60
C SER A 64 -8.94 -8.48 9.46
N GLU A 65 -9.40 -9.68 9.06
CA GLU A 65 -8.86 -10.39 7.90
C GLU A 65 -8.90 -9.54 6.62
N LEU A 66 -9.94 -8.72 6.46
CA LEU A 66 -10.10 -7.84 5.32
C LEU A 66 -9.04 -6.73 5.32
N ALA A 67 -8.84 -6.05 6.46
CA ALA A 67 -7.82 -5.02 6.59
C ALA A 67 -6.40 -5.58 6.34
N ILE A 68 -6.08 -6.73 6.93
CA ILE A 68 -4.80 -7.43 6.70
C ILE A 68 -4.64 -7.82 5.23
N GLY A 69 -5.68 -8.38 4.61
CA GLY A 69 -5.66 -8.78 3.21
C GLY A 69 -5.46 -7.60 2.25
N VAL A 70 -6.09 -6.45 2.53
CA VAL A 70 -5.91 -5.22 1.76
C VAL A 70 -4.49 -4.69 1.94
N ALA A 71 -3.98 -4.60 3.16
CA ALA A 71 -2.63 -4.14 3.44
C ALA A 71 -1.55 -4.98 2.73
N ILE A 72 -1.68 -6.32 2.77
CA ILE A 72 -0.76 -7.23 2.06
C ILE A 72 -0.80 -6.99 0.55
N ARG A 73 -2.01 -6.83 -0.05
CA ARG A 73 -2.14 -6.56 -1.49
C ARG A 73 -1.51 -5.22 -1.89
N LEU A 74 -1.63 -4.19 -1.06
CA LEU A 74 -0.99 -2.89 -1.31
C LEU A 74 0.54 -3.03 -1.29
N LEU A 75 1.10 -3.68 -0.26
CA LEU A 75 2.54 -3.88 -0.13
C LEU A 75 3.14 -4.68 -1.29
N ILE A 76 2.42 -5.66 -1.81
CA ILE A 76 2.89 -6.52 -2.91
C ILE A 76 2.63 -5.88 -4.27
N GLY A 77 1.61 -5.02 -4.38
CA GLY A 77 1.26 -4.32 -5.60
C GLY A 77 2.13 -3.09 -5.89
N VAL A 78 3.06 -2.76 -5.00
CA VAL A 78 3.99 -1.65 -5.15
C VAL A 78 5.42 -2.17 -5.11
N ASP A 79 6.24 -1.66 -6.02
CA ASP A 79 7.68 -1.86 -5.96
C ASP A 79 8.26 -0.99 -4.83
N LEU A 80 8.56 -1.61 -3.68
CA LEU A 80 9.16 -0.94 -2.53
C LEU A 80 10.69 -0.98 -2.53
N ASP A 81 11.37 -1.44 -3.60
CA ASP A 81 12.84 -1.51 -3.61
C ASP A 81 13.49 -0.13 -3.41
N GLU A 82 12.81 0.95 -3.81
CA GLU A 82 13.27 2.33 -3.67
C GLU A 82 12.69 3.05 -2.43
N PHE A 83 11.88 2.37 -1.61
CA PHE A 83 11.15 2.98 -0.50
C PHE A 83 11.55 2.36 0.85
N PRO A 84 11.53 3.14 1.95
CA PRO A 84 11.74 2.54 3.26
C PRO A 84 10.61 1.56 3.60
N SER A 85 10.91 0.60 4.47
CA SER A 85 9.87 -0.28 5.02
C SER A 85 8.89 0.56 5.83
N PRO A 86 7.57 0.41 5.63
CA PRO A 86 6.61 1.06 6.50
C PRO A 86 6.71 0.49 7.92
N ARG A 87 6.44 1.34 8.91
CA ARG A 87 6.00 0.86 10.22
C ARG A 87 4.57 0.36 10.11
N ILE A 88 4.28 -0.75 10.78
CA ILE A 88 2.94 -1.35 10.80
C ILE A 88 2.39 -1.25 12.22
N VAL A 89 1.28 -0.54 12.35
CA VAL A 89 0.65 -0.20 13.63
C VAL A 89 -0.81 -0.68 13.60
N PRO A 90 -1.25 -1.53 14.55
CA PRO A 90 -2.67 -1.83 14.67
C PRO A 90 -3.42 -0.57 15.13
N ILE A 91 -4.61 -0.32 14.59
CA ILE A 91 -5.46 0.81 15.03
C ILE A 91 -6.76 0.28 15.64
N SER A 92 -7.33 1.06 16.57
CA SER A 92 -8.58 0.70 17.24
C SER A 92 -9.71 0.46 16.23
N GLY A 93 -10.65 -0.42 16.58
CA GLY A 93 -11.75 -0.81 15.68
C GLY A 93 -11.39 -1.87 14.62
N GLY A 94 -10.21 -2.50 14.74
CA GLY A 94 -9.82 -3.65 13.91
C GLY A 94 -9.22 -3.29 12.56
N GLY A 95 -8.63 -2.10 12.44
CA GLY A 95 -7.86 -1.69 11.27
C GLY A 95 -6.34 -1.88 11.45
N VAL A 96 -5.58 -1.46 10.45
CA VAL A 96 -4.13 -1.36 10.50
C VAL A 96 -3.64 -0.11 9.77
N GLN A 97 -2.57 0.49 10.26
CA GLN A 97 -1.91 1.65 9.68
C GLN A 97 -0.51 1.28 9.18
N LEU A 98 -0.16 1.80 7.98
CA LEU A 98 1.18 1.74 7.41
C LEU A 98 1.74 3.16 7.41
N GLU A 99 2.90 3.35 8.01
CA GLU A 99 3.53 4.68 8.14
C GLU A 99 4.91 4.68 7.49
N TRP A 100 5.16 5.67 6.66
CA TRP A 100 6.48 6.00 6.17
C TRP A 100 6.87 7.40 6.63
N ASP A 101 8.15 7.56 6.93
CA ASP A 101 8.76 8.83 7.34
C ASP A 101 10.06 8.98 6.55
N VAL A 102 10.16 10.05 5.77
CA VAL A 102 11.31 10.38 4.92
C VAL A 102 11.60 11.87 5.02
N GLY A 103 12.64 12.22 5.77
CA GLY A 103 13.08 13.60 5.91
C GLY A 103 12.07 14.44 6.69
N SER A 104 11.43 15.42 6.02
CA SER A 104 10.37 16.23 6.60
C SER A 104 8.96 15.76 6.20
N ARG A 105 8.85 14.65 5.45
CA ARG A 105 7.59 14.13 4.94
C ARG A 105 7.21 12.84 5.60
N GLU A 106 5.93 12.70 5.91
CA GLU A 106 5.34 11.47 6.41
C GLU A 106 4.13 11.10 5.57
N LEU A 107 3.96 9.80 5.34
CA LEU A 107 2.79 9.22 4.69
C LEU A 107 2.21 8.16 5.61
N GLU A 108 0.96 8.36 6.01
CA GLU A 108 0.20 7.36 6.75
C GLU A 108 -0.91 6.81 5.85
N LEU A 109 -1.09 5.49 5.88
CA LEU A 109 -2.22 4.81 5.26
C LEU A 109 -2.98 4.03 6.31
N GLU A 110 -4.21 4.43 6.59
CA GLU A 110 -5.12 3.65 7.44
C GLU A 110 -5.94 2.71 6.56
N ILE A 111 -5.92 1.43 6.88
CA ILE A 111 -6.84 0.43 6.33
C ILE A 111 -7.81 0.02 7.43
N LEU A 112 -9.06 0.47 7.29
CA LEU A 112 -10.12 0.20 8.24
C LEU A 112 -10.61 -1.25 8.15
N SER A 113 -11.38 -1.68 9.16
CA SER A 113 -11.87 -3.06 9.25
C SER A 113 -12.82 -3.48 8.12
N ASP A 114 -13.41 -2.52 7.41
CA ASP A 114 -14.23 -2.73 6.21
C ASP A 114 -13.42 -2.70 4.89
N GLY A 115 -12.10 -2.53 4.99
CA GLY A 115 -11.19 -2.43 3.85
C GLY A 115 -11.10 -1.04 3.21
N THR A 116 -11.82 -0.04 3.74
CA THR A 116 -11.64 1.36 3.33
C THR A 116 -10.22 1.80 3.61
N ILE A 117 -9.60 2.49 2.65
CA ILE A 117 -8.24 3.01 2.80
C ILE A 117 -8.31 4.53 2.89
N ARG A 118 -7.67 5.10 3.91
CA ARG A 118 -7.43 6.54 4.06
C ARG A 118 -5.95 6.81 4.01
N TYR A 119 -5.59 8.03 3.65
CA TYR A 119 -4.21 8.49 3.75
C TYR A 119 -4.15 9.86 4.40
N LEU A 120 -3.01 10.10 5.04
CA LEU A 120 -2.58 11.40 5.53
C LEU A 120 -1.17 11.68 5.02
N LYS A 121 -0.98 12.87 4.45
CA LYS A 121 0.32 13.43 4.10
C LYS A 121 0.68 14.50 5.12
N VAL A 122 1.87 14.39 5.68
CA VAL A 122 2.44 15.38 6.60
C VAL A 122 3.70 15.95 5.98
N GLU A 123 3.89 17.26 6.04
CA GLU A 123 5.12 17.95 5.63
C GLU A 123 5.51 18.95 6.72
N GLU A 124 6.76 18.91 7.17
CA GLU A 124 7.28 19.74 8.26
C GLU A 124 6.47 19.60 9.58
N GLY A 125 5.91 18.40 9.81
CA GLY A 125 5.08 18.10 10.98
C GLY A 125 3.64 18.59 10.87
N GLU A 126 3.23 19.17 9.73
CA GLU A 126 1.89 19.68 9.52
C GLU A 126 1.11 18.84 8.49
N PRO A 127 -0.16 18.45 8.78
CA PRO A 127 -1.05 17.84 7.81
C PRO A 127 -1.23 18.69 6.55
N THR A 128 -0.87 18.14 5.39
CA THR A 128 -1.02 18.83 4.10
C THR A 128 -2.20 18.29 3.29
N GLU A 129 -2.53 17.01 3.45
CA GLU A 129 -3.61 16.37 2.70
C GLU A 129 -4.11 15.12 3.40
N GLU A 130 -5.42 15.00 3.60
CA GLU A 130 -6.09 13.83 4.16
C GLU A 130 -7.28 13.44 3.28
N SER A 131 -7.36 12.18 2.87
CA SER A 131 -8.50 11.71 2.08
C SER A 131 -8.63 10.18 2.04
N GLU A 132 -9.74 9.71 1.50
CA GLU A 132 -9.92 8.29 1.19
C GLU A 132 -9.30 7.96 -0.17
N ILE A 133 -8.67 6.80 -0.28
CA ILE A 133 -8.21 6.29 -1.57
C ILE A 133 -9.42 5.65 -2.26
N GLY A 134 -9.83 6.23 -3.40
CA GLY A 134 -10.89 5.69 -4.23
C GLY A 134 -10.50 4.41 -5.00
N PRO A 135 -11.39 3.85 -5.83
CA PRO A 135 -11.26 2.51 -6.45
C PRO A 135 -9.96 2.24 -7.22
N SER A 136 -9.27 3.29 -7.68
CA SER A 136 -7.96 3.22 -8.36
C SER A 136 -6.78 3.24 -7.36
N HIS A 137 -6.83 2.40 -6.33
CA HIS A 137 -5.94 2.51 -5.17
C HIS A 137 -4.44 2.42 -5.51
N PHE A 138 -4.03 1.57 -6.47
CA PHE A 138 -2.61 1.40 -6.82
C PHE A 138 -1.98 2.63 -7.46
N ALA A 139 -2.68 3.27 -8.40
CA ALA A 139 -2.16 4.48 -9.06
C ALA A 139 -2.02 5.63 -8.05
N ARG A 140 -2.99 5.73 -7.12
CA ARG A 140 -2.93 6.73 -6.06
C ARG A 140 -1.79 6.43 -5.09
N LEU A 141 -1.62 5.17 -4.68
CA LEU A 141 -0.54 4.76 -3.79
C LEU A 141 0.84 5.03 -4.39
N ALA A 142 1.07 4.69 -5.66
CA ALA A 142 2.32 5.00 -6.34
C ALA A 142 2.62 6.51 -6.38
N SER A 143 1.59 7.34 -6.61
CA SER A 143 1.71 8.80 -6.57
C SER A 143 2.03 9.33 -5.16
N LEU A 144 1.43 8.75 -4.12
CA LEU A 144 1.70 9.14 -2.73
C LEU A 144 3.12 8.78 -2.31
N LEU A 145 3.59 7.59 -2.67
CA LEU A 145 4.94 7.14 -2.39
C LEU A 145 5.97 7.95 -3.19
N SER A 146 5.68 8.25 -4.46
CA SER A 146 6.52 9.17 -5.24
C SER A 146 6.63 10.54 -4.58
N TRP A 147 5.52 11.10 -4.08
CA TRP A 147 5.53 12.37 -3.34
C TRP A 147 6.40 12.29 -2.07
N LEU A 148 6.30 11.20 -1.32
CA LEU A 148 7.07 11.00 -0.08
C LEU A 148 8.59 11.11 -0.33
N ILE A 149 9.07 10.58 -1.47
CA ILE A 149 10.51 10.59 -1.80
C ILE A 149 10.93 11.76 -2.72
N SER A 150 9.97 12.48 -3.32
CA SER A 150 10.26 13.55 -4.30
C SER A 150 10.59 14.88 -3.64
N GLU A 151 11.68 14.94 -2.88
CA GLU A 151 12.54 16.11 -2.62
C GLU A 151 13.39 15.81 -1.38
N THR A 152 14.46 15.05 -1.62
CA THR A 152 15.69 15.11 -0.85
C THR A 152 16.81 15.50 -1.82
N SER A 153 16.75 16.71 -2.36
CA SER A 153 17.82 17.30 -3.20
C SER A 153 18.10 18.72 -2.78
#